data_AF-A0A8J7D7X4-F1
#
_entry.id   AF-A0A8J7D7X4-F1
#
_cell.length_a   1.000
_cell.length_b   1.000
_cell.length_c   1.000
_cell.angle_alpha   90.00
_cell.angle_beta   90.00
_cell.angle_gamma   90.00
#
_symmetry.space_group_name_H-M   'P 1'
#
loop_
_entity.id
_entity.type
_entity.pdbx_description
1 polymer ?
#
loop_
_entity_poly.entity_id
_entity_poly.type
_entity_poly.pdbx_seq_one_letter_code
_entity_poly.pdbx_strand_id
1 'polypeptide(L)' 'MNKPIPEKLSSQIDAGVKLAIAKAIERHRRLGESISIWQDGQVVTLTAEQIPPLKSDD' A
#
# COMPACT_ATOMS: atom_id res chain seq x y z
N MET A 1 -16.44 -26.36 5.04
CA MET A 1 -17.43 -25.27 5.17
C MET A 1 -16.70 -24.07 5.74
N ASN A 2 -16.33 -23.12 4.87
CA ASN A 2 -15.49 -21.98 5.24
C ASN A 2 -16.47 -20.90 5.71
N LYS A 3 -16.49 -20.60 7.02
CA LYS A 3 -17.38 -19.54 7.55
C LYS A 3 -16.96 -18.20 6.95
N PRO A 4 -17.88 -17.41 6.35
CA PRO A 4 -17.55 -16.10 5.84
C PRO A 4 -17.10 -15.20 6.99
N ILE A 5 -16.04 -14.43 6.76
CA ILE A 5 -15.60 -13.39 7.70
C ILE A 5 -16.71 -12.34 7.78
N PRO A 6 -17.14 -11.93 8.99
CA PRO A 6 -18.13 -10.86 9.14
C PRO A 6 -17.69 -9.60 8.41
N GLU A 7 -18.57 -9.02 7.60
CA GLU A 7 -18.28 -7.92 6.66
C GLU A 7 -17.56 -6.72 7.31
N LYS A 8 -17.93 -6.38 8.55
CA LYS A 8 -17.28 -5.32 9.33
C LYS A 8 -15.83 -5.63 9.70
N LEU A 9 -15.51 -6.90 9.97
CA LEU A 9 -14.17 -7.34 10.30
C LEU A 9 -13.27 -7.32 9.06
N SER A 10 -13.77 -7.74 7.90
CA SER A 10 -13.04 -7.60 6.63
C SER A 10 -12.72 -6.14 6.31
N SER A 11 -13.67 -5.21 6.49
CA SER A 11 -13.43 -3.79 6.21
C SER A 11 -12.36 -3.16 7.12
N GLN A 12 -12.32 -3.54 8.40
CA GLN A 12 -11.30 -3.06 9.33
C GLN A 12 -9.91 -3.61 8.99
N ILE A 13 -9.83 -4.89 8.59
CA ILE A 13 -8.60 -5.51 8.12
C ILE A 13 -8.11 -4.79 6.86
N ASP A 14 -8.99 -4.52 5.90
CA ASP A 14 -8.65 -3.81 4.66
C ASP A 14 -8.10 -2.41 4.95
N ALA A 15 -8.71 -1.67 5.87
CA ALA A 15 -8.25 -0.34 6.27
C ALA A 15 -6.85 -0.39 6.91
N GLY A 16 -6.64 -1.33 7.84
CA GLY A 16 -5.36 -1.52 8.51
C GLY A 16 -4.24 -1.91 7.53
N VAL A 17 -4.53 -2.82 6.60
CA VAL A 17 -3.58 -3.25 5.57
C VAL A 17 -3.21 -2.10 4.64
N LYS A 18 -4.21 -1.35 4.13
CA LYS A 18 -3.96 -0.18 3.28
C LYS A 18 -3.10 0.86 3.99
N LEU A 19 -3.36 1.13 5.26
CA LEU A 19 -2.58 2.06 6.07
C LEU A 19 -1.13 1.58 6.27
N ALA A 20 -0.91 0.30 6.54
CA ALA A 20 0.43 -0.27 6.70
C ALA A 20 1.23 -0.18 5.39
N ILE A 21 0.61 -0.54 4.26
CA ILE A 21 1.21 -0.44 2.93
C ILE A 21 1.58 1.01 2.61
N ALA A 22 0.65 1.95 2.83
CA ALA A 22 0.88 3.37 2.62
C ALA A 22 2.08 3.91 3.42
N LYS A 23 2.19 3.54 4.70
CA LYS A 23 3.32 3.92 5.57
C LYS A 23 4.65 3.32 5.10
N ALA A 24 4.64 2.07 4.63
CA ALA A 24 5.85 1.42 4.11
C ALA A 24 6.34 2.10 2.83
N ILE A 25 5.43 2.39 1.89
CA ILE A 25 5.75 3.11 0.65
C ILE A 25 6.33 4.49 0.96
N GLU A 26 5.71 5.25 1.88
CA GLU A 26 6.21 6.57 2.28
C GLU A 26 7.60 6.50 2.94
N ARG A 27 7.89 5.43 3.69
CA ARG A 27 9.24 5.20 4.24
C ARG A 27 10.27 5.02 3.14
N HIS A 28 10.00 4.15 2.16
CA HIS A 28 10.91 3.94 1.01
C HIS A 28 11.14 5.24 0.24
N ARG A 29 10.08 6.00 -0.03
CA ARG A 29 10.16 7.32 -0.67
C ARG A 29 11.11 8.27 0.09
N ARG A 30 11.00 8.35 1.43
CA ARG A 30 11.86 9.21 2.26
C ARG A 30 13.32 8.76 2.31
N LEU A 31 13.56 7.46 2.16
CA LEU A 31 14.91 6.89 2.18
C LEU A 31 15.59 6.90 0.80
N GLY A 32 14.90 7.32 -0.26
CA GLY A 32 15.45 7.24 -1.63
C GLY A 32 15.44 5.82 -2.19
N GLU A 33 14.66 4.92 -1.59
CA GLU A 33 14.59 3.51 -1.99
C GLU A 33 13.51 3.31 -3.05
N SER A 34 13.78 2.40 -3.99
CA SER A 34 12.82 2.00 -5.03
C SER A 34 11.87 0.91 -4.53
N ILE A 35 10.69 0.85 -5.14
CA ILE A 35 9.72 -0.24 -4.94
C ILE A 35 9.37 -0.88 -6.28
N SER A 36 9.04 -2.17 -6.27
CA SER A 36 8.49 -2.85 -7.44
C SER A 36 7.03 -3.18 -7.22
N ILE A 37 6.17 -2.83 -8.18
CA ILE A 37 4.73 -3.08 -8.17
C ILE A 37 4.34 -3.90 -9.38
N TRP A 38 3.22 -4.62 -9.29
CA TRP A 38 2.57 -5.21 -10.45
C TRP A 38 1.60 -4.19 -11.04
N GLN A 39 1.81 -3.82 -12.30
CA GLN A 39 0.98 -2.86 -13.02
C GLN A 39 0.84 -3.32 -14.47
N ASP A 40 -0.38 -3.32 -15.00
CA ASP A 40 -0.67 -3.62 -16.42
C ASP A 40 -0.08 -4.96 -16.92
N GLY A 41 -0.07 -5.98 -16.06
CA GLY A 41 0.39 -7.33 -16.41
C GLY A 41 1.91 -7.52 -16.35
N GLN A 42 2.65 -6.56 -15.81
CA GLN A 42 4.11 -6.64 -15.65
C GLN A 42 4.59 -6.06 -14.31
N VAL A 43 5.81 -6.39 -13.94
CA VAL A 43 6.50 -5.75 -12.81
C VAL A 43 7.08 -4.41 -13.27
N VAL A 44 6.74 -3.34 -12.57
CA VAL A 44 7.25 -1.99 -12.79
C VAL A 44 7.99 -1.54 -11.53
N THR A 45 9.22 -1.06 -11.68
CA THR A 45 9.98 -0.47 -10.58
C THR A 45 9.83 1.05 -10.59
N LEU A 46 9.42 1.61 -9.44
CA LEU A 46 9.32 3.04 -9.21
C LEU A 46 10.49 3.50 -8.33
N THR A 47 11.20 4.54 -8.75
CA THR A 47 12.18 5.22 -7.89
C THR A 47 11.46 6.12 -6.88
N ALA A 48 12.18 6.57 -5.85
CA ALA A 48 11.61 7.40 -4.80
C ALA A 48 10.98 8.70 -5.33
N GLU A 49 11.52 9.28 -6.40
CA GLU A 49 11.04 10.51 -7.02
C GLU A 49 9.72 10.31 -7.78
N GLN A 50 9.43 9.07 -8.19
CA GLN A 50 8.20 8.71 -8.89
C GLN A 50 7.06 8.35 -7.92
N ILE A 51 7.36 8.14 -6.64
CA ILE A 51 6.38 7.82 -5.60
C ILE A 51 5.78 9.15 -5.09
N PRO A 52 4.46 9.38 -5.23
CA PRO A 52 3.85 10.59 -4.69
C PRO A 52 3.90 10.59 -3.15
N PRO A 53 4.04 11.76 -2.51
CA PRO A 53 4.00 11.85 -1.06
C PRO A 53 2.63 11.39 -0.56
N LEU A 54 2.63 10.67 0.56
CA LEU A 54 1.39 10.31 1.22
C LEU A 54 0.66 11.61 1.63
N LYS A 55 -0.53 11.85 1.06
CA LYS A 55 -1.38 12.96 1.51
C LYS A 55 -1.72 12.72 2.98
N SER A 56 -1.46 13.70 3.83
CA SER A 56 -2.14 13.79 5.11
C SER A 56 -3.59 14.14 4.81
N ASP A 57 -4.49 13.16 4.90
CA ASP A 57 -5.89 13.49 5.15
C ASP A 57 -5.93 13.99 6.59
N ASP A 58 -5.88 15.32 6.76
CA ASP A 58 -6.15 16.04 8.02
C ASP A 58 -7.66 16.10 8.27
#